data_AF-A0A822G5Q3-F1
#
_entry.id   AF-A0A822G5Q3-F1
#
_cell.length_a   1.000
_cell.length_b   1.000
_cell.length_c   1.000
_cell.angle_alpha   90.00
_cell.angle_beta   90.00
_cell.angle_gamma   90.00
#
_symmetry.space_group_name_H-M   'P 1'
#
loop_
_entity.id
_entity.type
_entity.pdbx_description
1 polymer ?
#
loop_
_entity_poly.entity_id
_entity_poly.type
_entity_poly.pdbx_seq_one_letter_code
_entity_poly.pdbx_strand_id
1 'polypeptide(L)'
;MPQLESVYVFCRNKSHHEQWANKVPKIKGTYTKIKPICKALQIDGENCDRSMISISYNGIDALFMYTQLFKEALLEIEDDDVKSIKDLVEYCRLQDDIDEGQIRKVENEYRDYTPIWWYTAETFIYPMLN
;
A
#
# COMPACT_ATOMS: atom_id res chain seq x y z
N MET A 1 8.68 11.19 -24.25
CA MET A 1 7.70 11.19 -25.37
C MET A 1 6.43 10.52 -24.86
N PRO A 2 5.23 11.10 -25.02
CA PRO A 2 3.99 10.45 -24.60
C PRO A 2 3.78 9.17 -25.43
N GLN A 3 3.65 8.03 -24.76
CA GLN A 3 3.35 6.74 -25.39
C GLN A 3 1.85 6.46 -25.31
N LEU A 4 1.28 5.92 -26.39
CA LEU A 4 -0.12 5.51 -26.44
C LEU A 4 -0.33 4.26 -25.58
N GLU A 5 -1.02 4.41 -24.44
CA GLU A 5 -1.24 3.33 -23.46
C GLU A 5 -2.43 2.44 -23.82
N SER A 6 -3.56 3.02 -24.23
CA SER A 6 -4.80 2.27 -24.45
C SER A 6 -5.72 2.97 -25.46
N VAL A 7 -6.50 2.18 -26.19
CA VAL A 7 -7.50 2.61 -27.16
C VAL A 7 -8.83 1.92 -26.86
N TYR A 8 -9.92 2.68 -26.95
CA TYR A 8 -11.29 2.18 -26.76
C TYR A 8 -12.11 2.52 -28.00
N VAL A 9 -12.82 1.54 -28.52
CA VAL A 9 -13.57 1.68 -29.77
C VAL A 9 -15.05 1.84 -29.45
N PHE A 10 -15.65 2.98 -29.82
CA PHE A 10 -17.09 3.20 -29.73
C PHE A 10 -17.73 3.02 -31.11
N CYS A 11 -18.63 2.04 -31.25
CA CYS A 11 -19.23 1.69 -32.54
C CYS A 11 -20.65 1.13 -32.37
N ARG A 12 -21.43 1.13 -33.46
CA ARG A 12 -22.78 0.55 -33.46
C ARG A 12 -22.78 -0.97 -33.62
N ASN A 13 -21.86 -1.51 -34.43
CA ASN A 13 -21.78 -2.94 -34.75
C ASN A 13 -20.59 -3.60 -34.03
N LYS A 14 -20.79 -3.89 -32.74
CA LYS A 14 -19.74 -4.45 -31.87
C LYS A 14 -19.10 -5.73 -32.45
N SER A 15 -19.91 -6.68 -32.89
CA SER A 15 -19.43 -7.99 -33.36
C SER A 15 -18.52 -7.90 -34.58
N HIS A 16 -18.76 -6.92 -35.46
CA HIS A 16 -17.86 -6.67 -36.60
C HIS A 16 -16.52 -6.09 -36.14
N HIS A 17 -16.55 -5.14 -35.19
CA HIS A 17 -15.32 -4.46 -34.76
C HIS A 17 -14.49 -5.26 -33.75
N GLU A 18 -15.10 -6.13 -32.94
CA GLU A 18 -14.38 -7.01 -32.01
C GLU A 18 -13.42 -7.97 -32.72
N GLN A 19 -13.76 -8.43 -33.93
CA GLN A 19 -12.95 -9.39 -34.69
C GLN A 19 -11.53 -8.89 -34.99
N TRP A 20 -11.37 -7.59 -35.27
CA TRP A 20 -10.06 -6.98 -35.47
C TRP A 20 -9.55 -6.31 -34.20
N ALA A 21 -10.42 -5.74 -33.36
CA ALA A 21 -10.02 -5.07 -32.13
C ALA A 21 -9.28 -6.02 -31.18
N ASN A 22 -9.77 -7.26 -31.04
CA ASN A 22 -9.16 -8.27 -30.19
C ASN A 22 -7.77 -8.73 -30.68
N LYS A 23 -7.39 -8.40 -31.92
CA LYS A 23 -6.06 -8.70 -32.48
C LYS A 23 -5.04 -7.60 -32.17
N VAL A 24 -5.47 -6.44 -31.69
CA VAL A 24 -4.60 -5.29 -31.40
C VAL A 24 -4.41 -5.18 -29.89
N PRO A 25 -3.20 -5.41 -29.35
CA PRO A 25 -2.97 -5.46 -27.91
C PRO A 25 -3.34 -4.18 -27.15
N LYS A 26 -3.23 -3.02 -27.82
CA LYS A 26 -3.53 -1.71 -27.24
C LYS A 26 -5.03 -1.41 -27.17
N ILE A 27 -5.89 -2.24 -27.76
CA ILE A 27 -7.34 -2.03 -27.71
C ILE A 27 -7.92 -2.78 -26.52
N LYS A 28 -8.34 -2.02 -25.51
CA LYS A 28 -8.87 -2.58 -24.25
C LYS A 28 -10.36 -2.92 -24.31
N GLY A 29 -11.09 -2.40 -25.29
CA GLY A 29 -12.49 -2.76 -25.45
C GLY A 29 -13.23 -2.09 -26.60
N THR A 30 -14.32 -2.74 -26.99
CA THR A 30 -15.29 -2.24 -27.96
C THR A 30 -16.66 -2.05 -27.30
N TYR A 31 -17.25 -0.86 -27.47
CA TYR A 31 -18.44 -0.42 -26.75
C TYR A 31 -19.50 0.11 -27.72
N THR A 32 -20.77 -0.12 -27.38
CA THR A 32 -21.94 0.39 -28.10
C THR A 32 -22.73 1.42 -27.30
N LYS A 33 -22.36 1.63 -26.05
CA LYS A 33 -22.98 2.59 -25.12
C LYS A 33 -21.92 3.48 -24.49
N ILE A 34 -22.25 4.75 -24.26
CA ILE A 34 -21.34 5.75 -23.69
C ILE A 34 -21.00 5.43 -22.22
N LYS A 35 -21.99 5.05 -21.41
CA LYS A 35 -21.76 4.80 -19.97
C LYS A 35 -20.66 3.74 -19.70
N PRO A 36 -20.66 2.56 -20.37
CA PRO A 36 -19.58 1.57 -20.22
C PRO A 36 -18.19 2.07 -20.62
N ILE A 37 -18.06 2.85 -21.70
CA ILE A 37 -16.76 3.38 -22.12
C ILE A 37 -16.26 4.44 -21.14
N CYS A 38 -17.14 5.30 -20.60
CA CYS A 38 -16.76 6.25 -19.55
C CYS A 38 -16.27 5.52 -18.29
N LYS A 39 -16.93 4.44 -17.88
CA LYS A 39 -16.50 3.64 -16.73
C LYS A 39 -15.14 2.99 -16.97
N ALA A 40 -14.89 2.46 -18.17
CA ALA A 40 -13.60 1.88 -18.53
C ALA A 40 -12.49 2.94 -18.53
N LEU A 41 -12.75 4.12 -19.11
CA LEU A 41 -11.83 5.26 -19.09
C LEU A 41 -11.53 5.75 -17.68
N GLN A 42 -12.52 5.80 -16.80
CA GLN A 42 -12.33 6.20 -15.40
C GLN A 42 -11.42 5.20 -14.66
N ILE A 43 -11.73 3.90 -14.77
CA ILE A 43 -10.92 2.84 -14.13
C ILE A 43 -9.49 2.88 -14.65
N ASP A 44 -9.30 2.99 -15.97
CA ASP A 44 -7.95 3.06 -16.53
C ASP A 44 -7.25 4.41 -16.26
N GLY A 45 -7.99 5.49 -16.05
CA GLY A 45 -7.45 6.76 -15.56
C GLY A 45 -6.93 6.66 -14.13
N GLU A 46 -7.70 6.04 -13.23
CA GLU A 46 -7.28 5.76 -11.85
C GLU A 46 -6.08 4.79 -11.80
N ASN A 47 -6.07 3.78 -12.66
CA ASN A 47 -4.92 2.86 -12.78
C ASN A 47 -3.71 3.53 -13.42
N CYS A 48 -3.90 4.44 -14.39
CA CYS A 48 -2.82 5.22 -14.96
C CYS A 48 -2.22 6.15 -13.91
N ASP A 49 -3.02 6.74 -13.03
CA ASP A 49 -2.51 7.55 -11.93
C ASP A 49 -1.68 6.69 -10.95
N ARG A 50 -2.15 5.46 -10.65
CA ARG A 50 -1.39 4.47 -9.86
C ARG A 50 -0.17 3.90 -10.58
N SER A 51 -0.19 3.77 -11.91
CA SER A 51 0.91 3.26 -12.73
C SER A 51 1.84 4.36 -13.26
N MET A 52 1.46 5.64 -13.12
CA MET A 52 2.29 6.83 -13.33
C MET A 52 3.14 7.12 -12.09
N ILE A 53 2.86 6.41 -10.98
CA ILE A 53 3.88 5.95 -10.04
C ILE A 53 4.73 4.81 -10.67
N SER A 54 4.96 4.86 -11.98
CA SER A 54 6.00 4.06 -12.62
C SER A 54 7.30 4.78 -12.36
N ILE A 55 8.15 4.02 -11.67
CA ILE A 55 9.53 4.28 -11.33
C ILE A 55 10.26 4.78 -12.59
N SER A 56 10.28 6.10 -12.80
CA SER A 56 11.19 6.70 -13.75
C SER A 56 12.57 6.66 -13.11
N TYR A 57 13.34 5.65 -13.51
CA TYR A 57 14.77 5.53 -13.25
C TYR A 57 15.46 6.78 -13.82
N ASN A 58 15.51 7.85 -13.01
CA ASN A 58 16.43 9.00 -13.06
C ASN A 58 16.04 9.98 -11.94
N GLY A 59 16.28 9.59 -10.67
CA GLY A 59 16.19 10.51 -9.53
C GLY A 59 14.94 10.40 -8.67
N ILE A 60 14.43 9.20 -8.42
CA ILE A 60 13.44 9.00 -7.36
C ILE A 60 14.13 9.25 -6.02
N ASP A 61 13.59 10.22 -5.28
CA ASP A 61 13.94 10.50 -3.90
C ASP A 61 13.94 9.17 -3.13
N ALA A 62 15.08 8.78 -2.56
CA ALA A 62 15.21 7.54 -1.82
C ALA A 62 14.09 7.41 -0.77
N LEU A 63 13.65 8.55 -0.22
CA LEU A 63 12.52 8.65 0.68
C LEU A 63 11.23 8.04 0.12
N PHE A 64 10.95 8.20 -1.17
CA PHE A 64 9.77 7.63 -1.81
C PHE A 64 9.83 6.10 -1.87
N MET A 65 10.99 5.54 -2.25
CA MET A 65 11.21 4.08 -2.26
C MET A 65 11.09 3.50 -0.86
N TYR A 66 11.71 4.13 0.14
CA TYR A 66 11.58 3.73 1.53
C TYR A 66 10.13 3.84 2.03
N THR A 67 9.41 4.89 1.67
CA THR A 67 7.99 5.06 2.05
C THR A 67 7.12 3.96 1.45
N GLN A 68 7.36 3.57 0.20
CA GLN A 68 6.59 2.52 -0.46
C GLN A 68 6.87 1.14 0.15
N LEU A 69 8.14 0.81 0.36
CA LEU A 69 8.53 -0.45 1.03
C LEU A 69 7.99 -0.52 2.45
N PHE A 70 8.06 0.58 3.19
CA PHE A 70 7.51 0.68 4.54
C PHE A 70 6.00 0.48 4.55
N LYS A 71 5.27 1.09 3.61
CA LYS A 71 3.82 0.92 3.47
C LYS A 71 3.45 -0.53 3.14
N GLU A 72 4.18 -1.18 2.24
CA GLU A 72 3.95 -2.59 1.90
C GLU A 72 4.19 -3.50 3.10
N ALA A 73 5.31 -3.31 3.82
CA ALA A 73 5.59 -4.05 5.05
C ALA A 73 4.51 -3.84 6.12
N LEU A 74 4.02 -2.61 6.32
CA LEU A 74 2.93 -2.33 7.26
C LEU A 74 1.61 -3.02 6.89
N LEU A 75 1.31 -3.17 5.59
CA LEU A 75 0.09 -3.84 5.12
C LEU A 75 0.17 -5.37 5.19
N GLU A 76 1.39 -5.93 5.23
CA GLU A 76 1.65 -7.36 5.39
C GLU A 76 1.64 -7.81 6.86
N ILE A 77 1.76 -6.88 7.82
CA ILE A 77 1.60 -7.19 9.24
C ILE A 77 0.12 -7.53 9.47
N GLU A 78 -0.16 -8.79 9.79
CA GLU A 78 -1.48 -9.21 10.26
C GLU A 78 -1.71 -8.62 11.66
N ASP A 79 -2.75 -7.80 11.82
CA ASP A 79 -3.18 -7.21 13.10
C ASP A 79 -3.69 -8.30 14.07
N ASP A 80 -2.77 -9.07 14.67
CA ASP A 80 -3.02 -9.79 15.92
C ASP A 80 -2.31 -9.08 17.08
N ASP A 81 -2.69 -7.82 17.29
CA ASP A 81 -2.14 -6.91 18.30
C ASP A 81 -2.05 -7.51 19.70
N VAL A 82 -2.99 -8.39 20.08
CA VAL A 82 -2.99 -9.00 21.42
C VAL A 82 -1.80 -9.96 21.57
N LYS A 83 -1.55 -10.77 20.54
CA LYS A 83 -0.46 -11.74 20.56
C LYS A 83 0.88 -11.05 20.42
N SER A 84 1.01 -10.12 19.48
CA SER A 84 2.24 -9.38 19.21
C SER A 84 2.75 -8.63 20.46
N ILE A 85 1.85 -8.02 21.23
CA ILE A 85 2.22 -7.33 22.47
C ILE A 85 2.60 -8.29 23.60
N LYS A 86 1.92 -9.44 23.71
CA LYS A 86 2.32 -10.48 24.67
C LYS A 86 3.71 -11.02 24.38
N ASP A 87 3.99 -11.33 23.11
CA ASP A 87 5.30 -11.84 22.69
C ASP A 87 6.40 -10.80 22.94
N LEU A 88 6.12 -9.50 22.70
CA LEU A 88 7.02 -8.40 23.03
C LEU A 88 7.29 -8.31 24.54
N VAL A 89 6.24 -8.36 25.37
CA VAL A 89 6.36 -8.30 26.84
C VAL A 89 7.16 -9.48 27.37
N GLU A 90 6.93 -10.68 26.86
CA GLU A 90 7.68 -11.88 27.24
C GLU A 90 9.16 -11.76 26.85
N TYR A 91 9.45 -11.26 25.65
CA TYR A 91 10.83 -10.97 25.23
C TYR A 91 11.52 -9.97 26.17
N CYS A 92 10.82 -8.89 26.56
CA CYS A 92 11.39 -7.86 27.42
C CYS A 92 11.67 -8.38 28.83
N ARG A 93 10.84 -9.28 29.36
CA ARG A 93 11.06 -9.94 30.67
C ARG A 93 12.31 -10.82 30.71
N LEU A 94 12.82 -11.24 29.54
CA LEU A 94 14.05 -12.00 29.42
C LEU A 94 15.30 -11.11 29.36
N GLN A 95 15.14 -9.78 29.25
CA GLN A 95 16.26 -8.84 29.24
C GLN A 95 16.52 -8.33 30.66
N ASP A 96 17.78 -8.31 31.09
CA ASP A 96 18.18 -7.91 32.44
C ASP A 96 18.16 -6.38 32.65
N ASP A 97 18.05 -5.59 31.59
CA ASP A 97 18.20 -4.13 31.58
C ASP A 97 16.88 -3.35 31.50
N ILE A 98 15.74 -4.04 31.37
CA ILE A 98 14.43 -3.42 31.28
C ILE A 98 13.71 -3.48 32.63
N ASP A 99 13.31 -2.31 33.13
CA ASP A 99 12.53 -2.21 34.36
C ASP A 99 11.16 -2.89 34.23
N GLU A 100 10.86 -3.81 35.14
CA GLU A 100 9.60 -4.57 35.19
C GLU A 100 8.37 -3.64 35.32
N GLY A 101 8.51 -2.47 35.95
CA GLY A 101 7.45 -1.46 36.02
C GLY A 101 7.09 -0.90 34.65
N GLN A 102 8.10 -0.60 33.82
CA GLN A 102 7.90 -0.16 32.44
C GLN A 102 7.29 -1.26 31.56
N ILE A 103 7.70 -2.52 31.75
CA ILE A 103 7.11 -3.67 31.04
C ILE A 103 5.62 -3.80 31.35
N ARG A 104 5.24 -3.70 32.64
CA ARG A 104 3.82 -3.74 33.05
C ARG A 104 3.02 -2.58 32.50
N LYS A 105 3.63 -1.40 32.37
CA LYS A 105 2.98 -0.25 31.76
C LYS A 105 2.62 -0.54 30.31
N VAL A 106 3.54 -1.12 29.53
CA VAL A 106 3.26 -1.54 28.15
C VAL A 106 2.19 -2.64 28.12
N GLU A 107 2.32 -3.68 28.94
CA GLU A 107 1.36 -4.80 28.96
C GLU A 107 -0.08 -4.35 29.23
N ASN A 108 -0.27 -3.37 30.12
CA ASN A 108 -1.61 -2.93 30.54
C ASN A 108 -2.14 -1.74 29.75
N GLU A 109 -1.27 -0.80 29.37
CA GLU A 109 -1.68 0.51 28.82
C GLU A 109 -1.36 0.65 27.33
N TYR A 110 -0.77 -0.34 26.65
CA TYR A 110 -0.32 -0.19 25.24
C TYR A 110 -1.41 0.39 24.34
N ARG A 111 -2.66 -0.03 24.53
CA ARG A 111 -3.83 0.37 23.73
C ARG A 111 -4.41 1.74 24.09
N ASP A 112 -4.02 2.29 25.23
CA ASP A 112 -4.51 3.58 25.69
C ASP A 112 -3.80 4.73 24.97
N TYR A 113 -2.69 4.43 24.28
CA TYR A 113 -1.88 5.39 23.55
C TYR A 113 -1.57 4.94 22.11
N THR A 114 -1.18 5.89 21.27
CA THR A 114 -0.77 5.59 19.89
C THR A 114 0.66 5.02 19.86
N PRO A 115 1.05 4.23 18.85
CA PRO A 115 2.42 3.74 18.70
C PRO A 115 3.48 4.86 18.70
N ILE A 116 3.16 6.03 18.11
CA ILE A 116 4.03 7.21 18.10
C ILE A 116 4.25 7.74 19.52
N TRP A 117 3.22 7.73 20.35
CA TRP A 117 3.34 8.13 21.76
C TRP A 117 4.32 7.21 22.48
N TRP A 118 4.22 5.89 22.31
CA TRP A 118 5.16 4.93 22.92
C TRP A 118 6.60 5.11 22.43
N TYR A 119 6.80 5.41 21.15
CA TYR A 119 8.11 5.69 20.58
C TYR A 119 8.73 7.01 21.06
N THR A 120 7.93 7.98 21.49
CA THR A 120 8.40 9.30 21.92
C THR A 120 8.38 9.49 23.44
N ALA A 121 7.64 8.65 24.16
CA ALA A 121 7.61 8.65 25.61
C ALA A 121 8.92 8.13 26.19
N GLU A 122 9.26 8.59 27.40
CA GLU A 122 10.42 8.13 28.17
C GLU A 122 10.17 6.71 28.71
N THR A 123 10.26 5.73 27.80
CA THR A 123 10.07 4.30 28.04
C THR A 123 11.20 3.52 27.38
N PHE A 124 11.30 2.22 27.67
CA PHE A 124 12.32 1.36 27.07
C PHE A 124 12.14 1.13 25.56
N ILE A 125 10.97 1.46 24.98
CA ILE A 125 10.66 1.17 23.57
C ILE A 125 11.59 1.92 22.62
N TYR A 126 11.88 3.19 22.88
CA TYR A 126 12.77 3.98 22.01
C TYR A 126 14.22 3.47 22.03
N PRO A 127 14.87 3.27 23.20
CA PRO A 127 16.20 2.68 23.27
C PRO A 127 16.29 1.24 22.75
N MET A 128 15.19 0.47 22.80
CA MET A 128 15.17 -0.91 22.29
C MET A 128 15.16 -0.97 20.76
N LEU A 129 14.58 0.04 20.10
CA LEU A 129 14.43 0.10 18.65
C LEU A 129 15.56 0.85 17.93
N ASN A 130 16.45 1.54 18.66
CA ASN A 130 17.57 2.34 18.12
C ASN A 130 18.90 2.00 18.79
#